data_AF-A0A848LN37-F1
#
_entry.id   AF-A0A848LN37-F1
#
_cell.length_a   1.000
_cell.length_b   1.000
_cell.length_c   1.000
_cell.angle_alpha   90.00
_cell.angle_beta   90.00
_cell.angle_gamma   90.00
#
_symmetry.space_group_name_H-M   'P 1'
#
loop_
_entity.id
_entity.type
_entity.pdbx_description
1 polymer ?
#
loop_
_entity_poly.entity_id
_entity_poly.type
_entity_poly.pdbx_seq_one_letter_code
_entity_poly.pdbx_strand_id
1 'polypeptide(L)'
;MSLRRTLLTAVLASTALLSACSLRPHYRDVVQPNPNASAEGQTVALRVVDVETNQPVKGARVLAGENYRTRMSATSDADGLVKLEVSKALLRENPLVEVVLPSGVRGYRLQLVPSGQSPAPEAAPSETPAMPEEVPATRDTPGGPQPESAPASSDAPDAGT
;
A
#
# COMPACT_ATOMS: atom_id res chain seq x y z
N MET A 1 -12.51 -26.98 43.49
CA MET A 1 -11.58 -26.22 42.63
C MET A 1 -10.22 -26.16 43.34
N SER A 2 -9.15 -26.70 42.74
CA SER A 2 -7.82 -26.73 43.39
C SER A 2 -7.20 -25.33 43.42
N LEU A 3 -6.64 -24.93 44.57
CA LEU A 3 -5.88 -23.67 44.77
C LEU A 3 -4.80 -23.44 43.70
N ARG A 4 -4.21 -24.52 43.16
CA ARG A 4 -3.23 -24.45 42.08
C ARG A 4 -3.85 -24.03 40.75
N ARG A 5 -5.07 -24.46 40.45
CA ARG A 5 -5.79 -24.09 39.21
C ARG A 5 -6.24 -22.63 39.26
N THR A 6 -6.73 -22.14 40.41
CA THR A 6 -7.15 -20.74 40.56
C THR A 6 -5.98 -19.76 40.46
N LEU A 7 -4.83 -20.09 41.06
CA LEU A 7 -3.60 -19.29 40.91
C LEU A 7 -3.10 -19.23 39.46
N LEU A 8 -3.12 -20.36 38.73
CA LEU A 8 -2.69 -20.40 37.33
C LEU A 8 -3.59 -19.55 36.42
N THR A 9 -4.91 -19.61 36.59
CA THR A 9 -5.84 -18.74 35.85
C THR A 9 -5.67 -17.27 36.21
N ALA A 10 -5.40 -16.92 37.47
CA ALA A 10 -5.17 -15.54 37.86
C ALA A 10 -3.88 -14.99 37.23
N VAL A 11 -2.81 -15.79 37.21
CA VAL A 11 -1.55 -15.41 36.55
C VAL A 11 -1.76 -15.24 35.05
N LEU A 12 -2.41 -16.20 34.37
CA LEU A 12 -2.72 -16.12 32.93
C LEU A 12 -3.60 -14.92 32.55
N ALA A 13 -4.62 -14.62 33.36
CA ALA A 13 -5.48 -13.46 33.12
C ALA A 13 -4.69 -12.14 33.33
N SER A 14 -3.84 -12.10 34.35
CA SER A 14 -3.03 -10.92 34.66
C SER A 14 -1.99 -10.64 33.56
N THR A 15 -1.28 -11.67 33.08
CA THR A 15 -0.32 -11.52 31.97
C THR A 15 -1.00 -11.15 30.66
N ALA A 16 -2.20 -11.67 30.38
CA ALA A 16 -2.96 -11.29 29.19
C ALA A 16 -3.39 -9.81 29.23
N LEU A 17 -3.84 -9.31 30.39
CA LEU A 17 -4.24 -7.90 30.55
C LEU A 17 -3.05 -6.94 30.47
N LEU A 18 -1.91 -7.30 31.07
CA LEU A 18 -0.68 -6.49 31.01
C LEU A 18 -0.08 -6.43 29.60
N SER A 19 -0.16 -7.53 28.82
CA SER A 19 0.35 -7.58 27.44
C SER A 19 -0.45 -6.71 26.47
N ALA A 20 -1.72 -6.40 26.76
CA ALA A 20 -2.55 -5.60 25.88
C ALA A 20 -2.19 -4.10 25.93
N CYS A 21 -1.59 -3.62 27.03
CA CYS A 21 -1.23 -2.22 27.21
C CYS A 21 0.10 -1.82 26.53
N SER A 22 0.96 -2.77 26.17
CA SER A 22 2.25 -2.51 25.50
C SER A 22 2.17 -2.49 23.97
N LEU A 23 0.98 -2.67 23.38
CA LEU A 23 0.83 -2.79 21.93
C LEU A 23 0.66 -1.45 21.20
N ARG A 24 0.71 -0.33 21.94
CA ARG A 24 0.66 1.00 21.31
C ARG A 24 2.04 1.34 20.77
N PRO A 25 2.18 1.57 19.46
CA PRO A 25 3.47 1.94 18.89
C PRO A 25 3.87 3.33 19.37
N HIS A 26 5.14 3.52 19.65
CA HIS A 26 5.70 4.84 19.87
C HIS A 26 6.09 5.48 18.54
N TYR A 27 6.30 6.79 18.57
CA TYR A 27 6.65 7.56 17.37
C TYR A 27 7.88 6.97 16.64
N ARG A 28 8.93 6.58 17.39
CA ARG A 28 10.12 5.94 16.80
C ARG A 28 9.82 4.62 16.09
N ASP A 29 8.92 3.80 16.60
CA ASP A 29 8.56 2.51 15.98
C ASP A 29 7.87 2.72 14.62
N VAL A 30 7.17 3.84 14.47
CA VAL A 30 6.42 4.19 13.26
C VAL A 30 7.32 4.85 12.21
N VAL A 31 8.17 5.79 12.60
CA VAL A 31 9.04 6.52 11.64
C VAL A 31 10.38 5.85 11.39
N GLN A 32 10.83 4.96 12.28
CA GLN A 32 12.12 4.25 12.21
C GLN A 32 11.95 2.76 12.53
N PRO A 33 11.24 1.98 11.69
CA PRO A 33 11.11 0.54 11.91
C PRO A 33 12.46 -0.19 11.82
N ASN A 34 13.46 0.43 11.19
CA ASN A 34 14.85 -0.01 11.19
C ASN A 34 15.75 1.04 11.88
N PRO A 35 16.72 0.64 12.71
CA PRO A 35 17.55 1.55 13.52
C PRO A 35 18.46 2.50 12.72
N ASN A 36 18.48 2.37 11.38
CA ASN A 36 19.39 3.12 10.49
C ASN A 36 18.70 4.20 9.64
N ALA A 37 17.40 4.45 9.75
CA ALA A 37 16.74 5.26 8.72
C ALA A 37 15.55 6.09 9.24
N SER A 38 15.84 7.32 9.69
CA SER A 38 15.12 8.53 9.28
C SER A 38 15.86 9.77 9.78
N ALA A 39 16.17 10.70 8.88
CA ALA A 39 16.82 11.96 9.22
C ALA A 39 15.78 12.99 9.70
N GLU A 40 16.21 13.93 10.54
CA GLU A 40 15.37 15.08 10.92
C GLU A 40 14.96 15.87 9.65
N GLY A 41 13.70 16.29 9.59
CA GLY A 41 13.10 16.96 8.41
C GLY A 41 12.70 16.00 7.29
N GLN A 42 12.97 14.70 7.41
CA GLN A 42 12.48 13.70 6.46
C GLN A 42 10.96 13.52 6.62
N THR A 43 10.26 13.41 5.50
CA THR A 43 8.84 13.01 5.50
C THR A 43 8.74 11.50 5.30
N VAL A 44 8.09 10.80 6.24
CA VAL A 44 7.74 9.38 6.13
C VAL A 44 6.28 9.25 5.73
N ALA A 45 6.00 8.50 4.66
CA ALA A 45 4.65 8.16 4.26
C ALA A 45 4.22 6.84 4.90
N LEU A 46 3.06 6.85 5.55
CA LEU A 46 2.40 5.67 6.10
C LEU A 46 1.08 5.47 5.39
N ARG A 47 0.65 4.23 5.24
CA ARG A 47 -0.73 3.88 4.85
C ARG A 47 -1.47 3.28 6.04
N VAL A 48 -2.64 3.81 6.34
CA VAL A 48 -3.59 3.23 7.28
C VAL A 48 -4.48 2.27 6.51
N VAL A 49 -4.46 1.00 6.91
CA VAL A 49 -5.20 -0.07 6.26
C VAL A 49 -6.10 -0.76 7.28
N ASP A 50 -7.33 -1.08 6.89
CA ASP A 50 -8.26 -1.86 7.72
C ASP A 50 -7.76 -3.31 7.80
N VAL A 51 -7.73 -3.87 9.01
CA VAL A 51 -7.21 -5.23 9.24
C VAL A 51 -8.12 -6.34 8.72
N GLU A 52 -9.42 -6.09 8.58
CA GLU A 52 -10.39 -7.08 8.11
C GLU A 52 -10.45 -7.09 6.57
N THR A 53 -10.52 -5.92 5.96
CA THR A 53 -10.74 -5.79 4.50
C THR A 53 -9.46 -5.56 3.71
N ASN A 54 -8.33 -5.27 4.37
CA ASN A 54 -7.09 -4.82 3.76
C ASN A 54 -7.25 -3.57 2.85
N GLN A 55 -8.35 -2.82 3.00
CA GLN A 55 -8.57 -1.60 2.24
C GLN A 55 -7.98 -0.38 2.94
N PRO A 56 -7.54 0.65 2.18
CA PRO A 56 -7.08 1.88 2.78
C PRO A 56 -8.21 2.61 3.52
N VAL A 57 -7.88 3.15 4.69
CA VAL A 57 -8.85 3.85 5.54
C VAL A 57 -8.73 5.36 5.32
N LYS A 58 -9.78 5.96 4.75
CA LYS A 58 -9.87 7.41 4.59
C LYS A 58 -10.34 8.10 5.87
N GLY A 59 -9.70 9.22 6.22
CA GLY A 59 -10.14 10.06 7.35
C GLY A 59 -9.73 9.57 8.73
N ALA A 60 -8.86 8.56 8.83
CA ALA A 60 -8.24 8.18 10.10
C ALA A 60 -7.28 9.29 10.56
N ARG A 61 -7.33 9.65 11.84
CA ARG A 61 -6.46 10.68 12.41
C ARG A 61 -5.34 10.01 13.18
N VAL A 62 -4.10 10.27 12.78
CA VAL A 62 -2.89 9.82 13.46
C VAL A 62 -2.36 10.97 14.32
N LEU A 63 -2.28 10.72 15.62
CA LEU A 63 -1.85 11.67 16.63
C LEU A 63 -0.56 11.15 17.28
N ALA A 64 0.38 12.04 17.54
CA ALA A 64 1.51 11.73 18.42
C ALA A 64 1.60 12.80 19.51
N GLY A 65 1.61 12.36 20.77
CA GLY A 65 1.59 13.24 21.92
C GLY A 65 1.81 12.52 23.24
N GLU A 66 2.17 13.28 24.26
CA GLU A 66 2.35 12.80 25.62
C GLU A 66 1.46 13.61 26.57
N ASN A 67 0.92 12.97 27.61
CA ASN A 67 0.22 13.64 28.71
C ASN A 67 -0.80 14.70 28.24
N TYR A 68 -1.76 14.29 27.39
CA TYR A 68 -2.85 15.12 26.85
C TYR A 68 -2.43 16.26 25.90
N ARG A 69 -1.15 16.36 25.52
CA ARG A 69 -0.67 17.34 24.53
C ARG A 69 -0.35 16.66 23.22
N THR A 70 -1.17 16.92 22.21
CA THR A 70 -0.87 16.52 20.82
C THR A 70 0.27 17.38 20.28
N ARG A 71 1.39 16.75 19.94
CA ARG A 71 2.55 17.38 19.30
C ARG A 71 2.47 17.34 17.78
N MET A 72 1.80 16.32 17.25
CA MET A 72 1.62 16.09 15.82
C MET A 72 0.23 15.51 15.56
N SER A 73 -0.41 15.95 14.49
CA SER A 73 -1.67 15.39 14.00
C SER A 73 -1.62 15.35 12.48
N ALA A 74 -1.97 14.20 11.89
CA ALA A 74 -2.12 14.05 10.46
C ALA A 74 -3.37 13.19 10.17
N THR A 75 -4.04 13.46 9.05
CA THR A 75 -5.26 12.75 8.65
C THR A 75 -4.99 11.97 7.38
N SER A 76 -5.50 10.74 7.31
CA SER A 76 -5.35 9.91 6.13
C SER A 76 -6.23 10.39 4.97
N ASP A 77 -5.66 10.38 3.77
CA ASP A 77 -6.36 10.72 2.53
C ASP A 77 -7.19 9.55 1.98
N ALA A 78 -7.67 9.68 0.74
CA ALA A 78 -8.48 8.64 0.08
C ALA A 78 -7.74 7.32 -0.11
N ASP A 79 -6.42 7.36 -0.25
CA ASP A 79 -5.54 6.19 -0.40
C ASP A 79 -5.06 5.66 0.97
N GLY A 80 -5.61 6.20 2.06
CA GLY A 80 -5.22 5.91 3.43
C GLY A 80 -3.85 6.46 3.80
N LEU A 81 -3.26 7.34 2.99
CA LEU A 81 -1.90 7.83 3.19
C LEU A 81 -1.85 8.96 4.21
N VAL A 82 -0.83 8.91 5.06
CA VAL A 82 -0.52 9.89 6.09
C VAL A 82 0.96 10.23 5.97
N LYS A 83 1.27 11.52 5.89
CA LYS A 83 2.65 12.01 5.83
C LYS A 83 3.05 12.52 7.21
N LEU A 84 4.10 11.94 7.77
CA LEU A 84 4.63 12.31 9.08
C LEU A 84 6.00 12.93 8.87
N GLU A 85 6.16 14.17 9.33
CA GLU A 85 7.46 14.82 9.36
C GLU A 85 8.24 14.36 10.59
N VAL A 86 9.49 13.94 10.36
CA VAL A 86 10.42 13.49 11.39
C VAL A 86 11.00 14.69 12.10
N SER A 87 10.59 14.93 13.36
CA SER A 87 11.16 16.00 14.18
C SER A 87 12.02 15.45 15.31
N LYS A 88 13.12 16.13 15.62
CA LYS A 88 14.01 15.77 16.73
C LYS A 88 13.31 15.83 18.09
N ALA A 89 12.35 16.74 18.26
CA ALA A 89 11.55 16.83 19.48
C ALA A 89 10.72 15.54 19.68
N LEU A 90 10.02 15.08 18.63
CA LEU A 90 9.21 13.85 18.68
C LEU A 90 10.06 12.59 18.81
N LEU A 91 11.24 12.55 18.18
CA LEU A 91 12.17 11.44 18.35
C LEU A 91 12.75 11.38 19.78
N ARG A 92 12.97 12.54 20.41
CA ARG A 92 13.49 12.64 21.77
C ARG A 92 12.43 12.32 22.83
N GLU A 93 11.23 12.89 22.69
CA GLU A 93 10.09 12.62 23.59
C GLU A 93 9.55 11.20 23.38
N ASN A 94 9.67 10.66 22.17
CA ASN A 94 9.13 9.37 21.76
C ASN A 94 7.68 9.12 22.21
N PRO A 95 6.75 10.05 21.94
CA PRO A 95 5.38 9.94 22.44
C PRO A 95 4.66 8.73 21.84
N LEU A 96 3.55 8.33 22.48
CA LEU A 96 2.66 7.32 21.94
C LEU A 96 1.98 7.82 20.67
N VAL A 97 1.82 6.91 19.71
CA VAL A 97 1.02 7.16 18.50
C VAL A 97 -0.37 6.60 18.72
N GLU A 98 -1.37 7.46 18.57
CA GLU A 98 -2.78 7.12 18.63
C GLU A 98 -3.40 7.27 17.24
N VAL A 99 -4.17 6.26 16.82
CA VAL A 99 -4.93 6.31 15.57
C VAL A 99 -6.41 6.31 15.92
N VAL A 100 -7.06 7.44 15.65
CA VAL A 100 -8.50 7.61 15.80
C VAL A 100 -9.16 7.22 14.49
N LEU A 101 -9.91 6.12 14.52
CA LEU A 101 -10.57 5.55 13.35
C LEU A 101 -11.90 6.26 13.05
N PRO A 102 -12.27 6.40 11.76
CA PRO A 102 -13.59 6.85 11.38
C PRO A 102 -14.66 5.80 11.74
N SER A 103 -15.93 6.22 11.76
CA SER A 103 -17.04 5.32 12.03
C SER A 103 -17.08 4.16 11.04
N GLY A 104 -17.31 2.94 11.54
CA GLY A 104 -17.42 1.73 10.74
C GLY A 104 -16.12 0.93 10.62
N VAL A 105 -14.97 1.50 10.98
CA VAL A 105 -13.68 0.80 11.00
C VAL A 105 -13.36 0.35 12.43
N ARG A 106 -13.06 -0.94 12.62
CA ARG A 106 -12.87 -1.55 13.96
C ARG A 106 -11.41 -1.78 14.33
N GLY A 107 -10.53 -1.84 13.33
CA GLY A 107 -9.10 -2.05 13.55
C GLY A 107 -8.28 -1.49 12.40
N TYR A 108 -6.97 -1.39 12.61
CA TYR A 108 -6.06 -0.85 11.62
C TYR A 108 -4.68 -1.49 11.70
N ARG A 109 -3.93 -1.33 10.61
CA ARG A 109 -2.49 -1.57 10.52
C ARG A 109 -1.84 -0.38 9.83
N LEU A 110 -0.69 0.05 10.34
CA LEU A 110 0.17 1.03 9.67
C LEU A 110 1.15 0.29 8.77
N GLN A 111 1.19 0.65 7.50
CA GLN A 111 2.17 0.15 6.53
C GLN A 111 3.11 1.28 6.14
N LEU A 112 4.42 1.04 6.20
CA LEU A 112 5.39 2.00 5.69
C LEU A 112 5.28 2.02 4.16
N VAL A 113 5.11 3.20 3.58
CA VAL A 113 5.12 3.38 2.13
C VAL A 113 6.47 3.98 1.75
N PRO A 114 7.34 3.24 1.04
CA PRO A 114 8.53 3.82 0.45
C PRO A 114 8.09 4.99 -0.45
N SER A 115 8.70 6.16 -0.25
CA SER A 115 8.40 7.35 -1.03
C SER A 115 8.44 7.03 -2.53
N GLY A 116 7.27 6.97 -3.18
CA GLY A 116 7.13 6.63 -4.60
C GLY A 116 6.10 5.54 -4.94
N GLN A 117 5.58 4.78 -3.95
CA GLN A 117 4.66 3.68 -4.20
C GLN A 117 3.23 3.98 -3.76
N SER A 118 2.48 4.72 -4.60
CA SER A 118 1.01 4.65 -4.58
C SER A 118 0.58 3.24 -5.00
N PRO A 119 -0.60 2.72 -4.59
CA PRO A 119 -0.96 1.35 -4.94
C PRO A 119 -1.02 1.26 -6.47
N ALA A 120 -0.28 0.32 -7.05
CA ALA A 120 -0.62 -0.18 -8.36
C ALA A 120 -2.06 -0.70 -8.24
N PRO A 121 -3.01 -0.24 -9.07
CA PRO A 121 -4.34 -0.82 -9.08
C PRO A 121 -4.18 -2.32 -9.23
N GLU A 122 -4.73 -3.07 -8.28
CA GLU A 122 -4.96 -4.49 -8.45
C GLU A 122 -5.57 -4.66 -9.83
N ALA A 123 -4.83 -5.35 -10.70
CA ALA A 123 -5.27 -5.60 -12.06
C ALA A 123 -6.67 -6.17 -11.96
N ALA A 124 -7.64 -5.41 -12.49
CA ALA A 124 -8.96 -5.92 -12.75
C ALA A 124 -8.80 -7.30 -13.39
N PRO A 125 -9.58 -8.31 -12.97
CA PRO A 125 -9.49 -9.65 -13.55
C PRO A 125 -9.53 -9.48 -15.06
N SER A 126 -8.53 -10.04 -15.76
CA SER A 126 -8.44 -10.00 -17.21
C SER A 126 -9.83 -10.26 -17.78
N GLU A 127 -10.45 -9.19 -18.31
CA GLU A 127 -11.56 -9.35 -19.22
C GLU A 127 -10.99 -10.13 -20.40
N THR A 128 -11.29 -11.42 -20.36
CA THR A 128 -11.37 -12.32 -21.49
C THR A 128 -11.63 -11.51 -22.76
N PRO A 129 -10.69 -11.48 -23.72
CA PRO A 129 -10.95 -10.82 -24.98
C PRO A 129 -12.21 -11.42 -25.59
N ALA A 130 -13.24 -10.58 -25.68
CA ALA A 130 -14.42 -10.87 -26.46
C ALA A 130 -13.96 -11.16 -27.89
N MET A 131 -14.09 -12.43 -28.24
CA MET A 131 -14.17 -12.99 -29.59
C MET A 131 -14.90 -12.04 -30.54
N PRO A 132 -14.37 -11.80 -31.76
CA PRO A 132 -15.21 -11.61 -32.93
C PRO A 132 -15.20 -12.89 -33.75
N GLU A 133 -16.40 -13.45 -33.88
CA GLU A 133 -16.90 -14.23 -35.02
C GLU A 133 -15.99 -15.28 -35.66
N GLU A 134 -16.31 -16.52 -35.29
CA GLU A 134 -16.25 -17.69 -36.16
C GLU A 134 -16.90 -17.39 -37.52
N VAL A 135 -16.11 -17.42 -38.60
CA VAL A 135 -16.60 -17.73 -39.95
C VAL A 135 -15.93 -19.04 -40.39
N PRO A 136 -16.68 -20.09 -40.76
CA PRO A 136 -16.18 -21.45 -40.78
C PRO A 136 -15.28 -21.73 -41.99
N ALA A 137 -14.35 -22.66 -41.78
CA ALA A 137 -13.60 -23.32 -42.84
C ALA A 137 -14.51 -23.93 -43.91
N THR A 138 -14.06 -23.96 -45.17
CA THR A 138 -13.87 -25.19 -45.97
C THR A 138 -13.20 -24.85 -47.32
N ARG A 139 -12.19 -25.66 -47.66
CA ARG A 139 -11.50 -25.70 -48.96
C ARG A 139 -12.44 -26.18 -50.06
N ASP A 140 -12.41 -25.56 -51.24
CA ASP A 140 -12.63 -26.27 -52.52
C ASP A 140 -12.08 -25.46 -53.72
N THR A 141 -10.94 -25.93 -54.26
CA THR A 141 -10.59 -26.20 -55.69
C THR A 141 -10.81 -25.11 -56.80
N PRO A 142 -10.33 -25.28 -58.05
CA PRO A 142 -9.19 -24.56 -58.64
C PRO A 142 -9.53 -23.64 -59.85
N GLY A 143 -8.71 -22.62 -60.13
CA GLY A 143 -8.80 -21.88 -61.40
C GLY A 143 -7.78 -20.75 -61.53
N GLY A 144 -6.81 -20.88 -62.44
CA GLY A 144 -5.96 -19.78 -62.93
C GLY A 144 -6.71 -18.85 -63.90
N PRO A 145 -6.06 -17.89 -64.61
CA PRO A 145 -4.61 -17.63 -64.76
C PRO A 145 -4.16 -16.17 -64.46
N GLN A 146 -2.84 -15.96 -64.49
CA GLN A 146 -2.06 -14.70 -64.58
C GLN A 146 -2.50 -13.82 -65.79
N PRO A 147 -2.18 -12.49 -65.88
CA PRO A 147 -0.81 -11.95 -66.12
C PRO A 147 -0.47 -10.71 -65.25
N GLU A 148 0.75 -10.51 -64.77
CA GLU A 148 1.93 -9.96 -65.47
C GLU A 148 1.79 -8.48 -65.90
N SER A 149 2.56 -7.61 -65.24
CA SER A 149 3.09 -6.35 -65.80
C SER A 149 4.23 -5.82 -64.90
N ALA A 150 5.45 -6.26 -65.19
CA ALA A 150 6.66 -5.42 -65.13
C ALA A 150 6.93 -4.96 -66.58
N PRO A 151 7.63 -3.84 -66.90
CA PRO A 151 9.03 -3.59 -66.52
C PRO A 151 9.35 -2.09 -66.18
N ALA A 152 10.29 -1.82 -65.27
CA ALA A 152 11.71 -1.48 -65.45
C ALA A 152 12.05 -0.01 -65.83
N SER A 153 12.96 0.56 -65.01
CA SER A 153 14.20 1.26 -65.39
C SER A 153 14.35 2.76 -65.04
N SER A 154 15.55 3.02 -64.49
CA SER A 154 16.34 4.27 -64.44
C SER A 154 15.75 5.45 -63.64
N ASP A 155 16.49 6.20 -62.83
CA ASP A 155 17.91 6.53 -62.85
C ASP A 155 18.33 7.05 -61.46
N ALA A 156 19.60 6.87 -61.09
CA ALA A 156 20.27 7.62 -60.01
C ALA A 156 20.99 8.85 -60.65
N PRO A 157 21.89 9.63 -60.01
CA PRO A 157 22.23 9.79 -58.59
C PRO A 157 22.43 11.28 -58.14
N ASP A 158 22.88 11.44 -56.90
CA ASP A 158 24.00 12.33 -56.46
C ASP A 158 23.73 13.62 -55.65
N ALA A 159 24.74 13.88 -54.80
CA ALA A 159 25.03 15.01 -53.90
C ALA A 159 24.28 15.03 -52.56
N GLY A 160 24.92 15.07 -51.39
CA GLY A 160 26.34 15.22 -51.07
C GLY A 160 26.46 15.51 -49.57
N THR A 161 27.55 15.01 -48.99
CA THR A 161 28.27 15.46 -47.77
C THR A 161 27.49 15.69 -46.48
#